data_AF-A0A5C7VDV0-F1
#
_entry.id   AF-A0A5C7VDV0-F1
#
_cell.length_a   1.000
_cell.length_b   1.000
_cell.length_c   1.000
_cell.angle_alpha   90.00
_cell.angle_beta   90.00
_cell.angle_gamma   90.00
#
_symmetry.space_group_name_H-M   'P 1'
#
loop_
_entity.id
_entity.type
_entity.pdbx_description
1 polymer ?
#
loop_
_entity_poly.entity_id
_entity_poly.type
_entity_poly.pdbx_seq_one_letter_code
_entity_poly.pdbx_strand_id
1 'polypeptide(L)'
;MNSWRDAILNDFVPNVSKLTLVADPDNLLTEEKLALELRRRGFYLIEFNDPVEFRYAYESKYRLTWDRGEHTDLVVILWLQDAELESLPYDLLQVGRKVSFNLGDLFPSLSYPVIEKLDRSLLDALYDAQRKSHLDRVGDNATKDFILRHVFGIAAELIVNEVELLRALLRLHYRKTHIPLTLCQRLIQVLKSNDRFKAWPLDEIVPDDEAFFSFLQERWPVFLAKLGKADHVSEDSQEYGLKYSGPDHLPFDHQDIRVYIDNMFLEGKLTPVDATETEVDADSWVQIGIEAVGVNDEELRISGLFNLVEKELPTSESRYSDWTTFALKWAELSSLVHCSNTAQHQIRLKKVGDVLNATFAGWLGGHYASLINLPPTNPIMLHHVPRRMARDIEDSGSSRAALIVVDGLALDQWVTIRQLLQKQDANLVMRESATFAWIPTLTSVSRQSIFSGKPPLYFPSSINSTNNEEKLWKQFWEGHGLSRLDVAYQRGLGDGDASSVLGAAIHPGKTKVVGLVVDKVDKIMHGMQLGSAGM
;
A
#
# COMPACT_ATOMS: atom_id res chain seq x y z
N MET A 1 -0.83 28.56 -9.34
CA MET A 1 -2.12 27.93 -8.99
C MET A 1 -2.09 27.73 -7.49
N ASN A 2 -3.00 28.34 -6.73
CA ASN A 2 -2.98 28.21 -5.27
C ASN A 2 -3.50 26.83 -4.86
N SER A 3 -2.63 25.98 -4.31
CA SER A 3 -2.96 24.71 -3.66
C SER A 3 -3.47 24.96 -2.24
N TRP A 4 -4.18 24.01 -1.62
CA TRP A 4 -4.50 24.07 -0.19
C TRP A 4 -3.22 24.17 0.67
N ARG A 5 -2.11 23.61 0.19
CA ARG A 5 -0.80 23.70 0.87
C ARG A 5 -0.31 25.12 1.01
N ASP A 6 -0.64 26.03 0.08
CA ASP A 6 -0.19 27.42 0.15
C ASP A 6 -0.78 28.14 1.37
N ALA A 7 -2.00 27.76 1.81
CA ALA A 7 -2.60 28.30 3.01
C ALA A 7 -1.78 27.98 4.27
N ILE A 8 -1.10 26.82 4.28
CA ILE A 8 -0.23 26.39 5.39
C ILE A 8 1.18 26.96 5.20
N LEU A 9 1.74 26.85 4.00
CA LEU A 9 3.11 27.25 3.68
C LEU A 9 3.37 28.75 3.88
N ASN A 10 2.35 29.59 3.82
CA ASN A 10 2.46 31.03 4.10
C ASN A 10 2.90 31.33 5.54
N ASP A 11 2.63 30.42 6.49
CA ASP A 11 3.08 30.54 7.87
C ASP A 11 4.54 30.11 8.07
N PHE A 12 5.15 29.42 7.11
CA PHE A 12 6.51 28.89 7.20
C PHE A 12 7.52 29.73 6.41
N VAL A 13 7.89 30.88 7.01
CA VAL A 13 8.94 31.77 6.51
C VAL A 13 10.28 31.44 7.20
N PRO A 14 11.34 31.06 6.47
CA PRO A 14 12.62 30.64 7.05
C PRO A 14 13.27 31.74 7.90
N ASN A 15 14.04 31.34 8.92
CA ASN A 15 14.76 32.22 9.85
C ASN A 15 13.88 33.14 10.73
N VAL A 16 12.56 32.94 10.78
CA VAL A 16 11.67 33.69 11.67
C VAL A 16 11.71 33.15 13.09
N SER A 17 11.70 31.82 13.25
CA SER A 17 11.76 31.16 14.56
C SER A 17 12.48 29.83 14.44
N LYS A 18 13.54 29.64 15.26
CA LYS A 18 14.27 28.36 15.35
C LYS A 18 13.36 27.18 15.70
N LEU A 19 12.29 27.44 16.47
CA LEU A 19 11.34 26.43 16.90
C LEU A 19 9.90 26.87 16.59
N THR A 20 9.17 26.04 15.86
CA THR A 20 7.74 26.19 15.61
C THR A 20 7.01 24.95 16.15
N LEU A 21 5.98 25.17 16.96
CA LEU A 21 5.12 24.14 17.54
C LEU A 21 3.79 24.16 16.81
N VAL A 22 3.39 23.01 16.27
CA VAL A 22 2.23 22.90 15.39
C VAL A 22 1.21 21.95 15.99
N ALA A 23 0.00 22.46 16.22
CA ALA A 23 -1.17 21.62 16.42
C ALA A 23 -1.72 21.20 15.05
N ASP A 24 -1.68 19.91 14.76
CA ASP A 24 -2.09 19.31 13.48
C ASP A 24 -2.94 18.05 13.73
N PRO A 25 -4.18 18.21 14.25
CA PRO A 25 -5.07 17.08 14.56
C PRO A 25 -5.45 16.24 13.32
N ASP A 26 -5.28 16.81 12.12
CA ASP A 26 -5.69 16.20 10.84
C ASP A 26 -4.52 15.59 10.04
N ASN A 27 -3.28 15.74 10.51
CA ASN A 27 -2.06 15.20 9.92
C ASN A 27 -1.69 15.85 8.58
N LEU A 28 -1.98 17.14 8.42
CA LEU A 28 -1.72 17.90 7.22
C LEU A 28 -0.23 18.05 6.95
N LEU A 29 0.60 18.36 7.96
CA LEU A 29 2.04 18.61 7.80
C LEU A 29 2.83 17.35 7.42
N THR A 30 2.21 16.19 7.57
CA THR A 30 2.77 14.90 7.15
C THR A 30 2.19 14.39 5.85
N GLU A 31 1.47 15.23 5.11
CA GLU A 31 1.20 14.96 3.71
C GLU A 31 2.50 15.08 2.90
N GLU A 32 2.78 14.08 2.05
CA GLU A 32 4.07 13.91 1.37
C GLU A 32 4.61 15.17 0.70
N LYS A 33 3.79 15.86 -0.11
CA LYS A 33 4.23 17.02 -0.88
C LYS A 33 4.41 18.25 0.01
N LEU A 34 3.57 18.40 1.04
CA LEU A 34 3.73 19.48 2.01
C LEU A 34 5.01 19.28 2.84
N ALA A 35 5.23 18.06 3.35
CA ALA A 35 6.45 17.73 4.10
C ALA A 35 7.72 17.94 3.27
N LEU A 36 7.68 17.55 1.98
CA LEU A 36 8.77 17.78 1.05
C LEU A 36 9.06 19.27 0.84
N GLU A 37 8.02 20.08 0.65
CA GLU A 37 8.16 21.52 0.40
C GLU A 37 8.65 22.27 1.64
N LEU A 38 8.16 21.93 2.83
CA LEU A 38 8.68 22.45 4.10
C LEU A 38 10.18 22.16 4.22
N ARG A 39 10.60 20.95 3.86
CA ARG A 39 12.01 20.58 3.88
C ARG A 39 12.84 21.34 2.84
N ARG A 40 12.32 21.54 1.63
CA ARG A 40 12.98 22.37 0.60
C ARG A 40 13.19 23.82 1.07
N ARG A 41 12.29 24.33 1.91
CA ARG A 41 12.40 25.64 2.58
C ARG A 41 13.34 25.65 3.80
N GLY A 42 13.92 24.50 4.17
CA GLY A 42 14.87 24.38 5.27
C GLY A 42 14.25 23.99 6.62
N PHE A 43 12.96 23.68 6.66
CA PHE A 43 12.28 23.23 7.88
C PHE A 43 12.47 21.74 8.12
N TYR A 44 12.91 21.38 9.31
CA TYR A 44 12.97 20.00 9.76
C TYR A 44 11.70 19.66 10.54
N LEU A 45 11.10 18.50 10.25
CA LEU A 45 9.92 18.02 10.95
C LEU A 45 10.31 16.94 11.96
N ILE A 46 9.79 17.06 13.19
CA ILE A 46 9.84 16.01 14.20
C ILE A 46 8.46 15.86 14.85
N GLU A 47 8.01 14.63 14.99
CA GLU A 47 6.78 14.29 15.71
C GLU A 47 7.04 14.23 17.22
N PHE A 48 6.13 14.79 18.01
CA PHE A 48 6.10 14.59 19.46
C PHE A 48 5.16 13.43 19.80
N ASN A 49 5.72 12.24 20.06
CA ASN A 49 4.97 11.03 20.38
C ASN A 49 5.48 10.39 21.68
N ASP A 50 6.69 9.82 21.64
CA ASP A 50 7.39 9.38 22.85
C ASP A 50 8.28 10.52 23.38
N PRO A 51 8.05 11.02 24.61
CA PRO A 51 8.81 12.15 25.15
C PRO A 51 10.32 11.90 25.25
N VAL A 52 10.74 10.65 25.46
CA VAL A 52 12.15 10.26 25.62
C VAL A 52 12.83 10.20 24.25
N GLU A 53 12.21 9.55 23.27
CA GLU A 53 12.70 9.51 21.88
C GLU A 53 12.77 10.91 21.28
N PHE A 54 11.70 11.68 21.45
CA PHE A 54 11.64 13.07 21.03
C PHE A 54 12.79 13.86 21.66
N ARG A 55 12.96 13.77 22.99
CA ARG A 55 14.00 14.54 23.69
C ARG A 55 15.39 14.13 23.21
N TYR A 56 15.65 12.84 23.01
CA TYR A 56 16.92 12.38 22.47
C TYR A 56 17.21 13.01 21.10
N ALA A 57 16.25 12.97 20.16
CA ALA A 57 16.42 13.54 18.83
C ALA A 57 16.52 15.08 18.85
N TYR A 58 15.70 15.76 19.66
CA TYR A 58 15.72 17.20 19.86
C TYR A 58 17.09 17.68 20.36
N GLU A 59 17.57 17.09 21.45
CA GLU A 59 18.83 17.50 22.08
C GLU A 59 20.03 17.17 21.18
N SER A 60 20.11 15.92 20.68
CA SER A 60 21.28 15.44 19.95
C SER A 60 21.46 16.06 18.56
N LYS A 61 20.39 16.54 17.92
CA LYS A 61 20.47 17.07 16.55
C LYS A 61 20.23 18.56 16.45
N TYR A 62 19.23 19.08 17.15
CA TYR A 62 18.77 20.45 16.91
C TYR A 62 19.32 21.41 17.97
N ARG A 63 19.13 21.07 19.26
CA ARG A 63 19.65 21.91 20.35
C ARG A 63 21.16 22.06 20.29
N LEU A 64 21.90 20.95 20.14
CA LEU A 64 23.35 20.97 19.97
C LEU A 64 23.81 21.84 18.79
N THR A 65 23.08 21.81 17.67
CA THR A 65 23.37 22.63 16.49
C THR A 65 23.16 24.12 16.80
N TRP A 66 22.08 24.47 17.48
CA TRP A 66 21.82 25.85 17.90
C TRP A 66 22.83 26.37 18.92
N ASP A 67 23.31 25.53 19.83
CA ASP A 67 24.34 25.89 20.82
C ASP A 67 25.70 26.15 20.16
N ARG A 68 25.98 25.55 18.99
CA ARG A 68 27.15 25.88 18.14
C ARG A 68 26.98 27.18 17.34
N GLY A 69 25.85 27.86 17.47
CA GLY A 69 25.53 29.09 16.72
C GLY A 69 25.04 28.84 15.29
N GLU A 70 24.87 27.58 14.88
CA GLU A 70 24.29 27.24 13.58
C GLU A 70 22.76 27.45 13.61
N HIS A 71 22.19 27.84 12.47
CA HIS A 71 20.75 28.08 12.34
C HIS A 71 20.07 26.89 11.66
N THR A 72 19.04 26.34 12.29
CA THR A 72 18.13 25.37 11.70
C THR A 72 16.71 25.69 12.17
N ASP A 73 15.74 25.63 11.27
CA ASP A 73 14.33 25.82 11.60
C ASP A 73 13.70 24.44 11.91
N LEU A 74 13.33 24.21 13.16
CA LEU A 74 12.67 22.99 13.62
C LEU A 74 11.17 23.20 13.79
N VAL A 75 10.40 22.25 13.28
CA VAL A 75 8.95 22.15 13.43
C VAL A 75 8.62 20.91 14.25
N VAL A 76 7.99 21.12 15.40
CA VAL A 76 7.50 20.05 16.27
C VAL A 76 6.00 19.89 16.02
N ILE A 77 5.60 18.69 15.60
CA ILE A 77 4.22 18.38 15.22
C ILE A 77 3.53 17.60 16.35
N LEU A 78 2.33 18.04 16.72
CA LEU A 78 1.43 17.32 17.62
C LEU A 78 0.17 16.85 16.89
N TRP A 79 -0.15 15.58 17.08
CA TRP A 79 -1.19 14.84 16.37
C TRP A 79 -2.49 14.66 17.17
N LEU A 80 -2.40 14.84 18.49
CA LEU A 80 -3.43 14.37 19.40
C LEU A 80 -4.66 15.29 19.30
N GLN A 81 -5.79 14.70 18.91
CA GLN A 81 -7.09 15.35 18.80
C GLN A 81 -7.52 16.08 20.10
N ASP A 82 -7.02 15.59 21.24
CA ASP A 82 -7.28 16.16 22.57
C ASP A 82 -6.03 16.79 23.23
N ALA A 83 -4.84 16.72 22.61
CA ALA A 83 -3.67 17.37 23.20
C ALA A 83 -3.57 18.80 22.70
N GLU A 84 -3.95 19.69 23.60
CA GLU A 84 -3.54 21.07 23.58
C GLU A 84 -2.01 21.16 23.50
N LEU A 85 -1.50 22.15 22.75
CA LEU A 85 -0.06 22.45 22.66
C LEU A 85 0.58 22.53 24.06
N GLU A 86 -0.21 22.96 25.03
CA GLU A 86 0.01 23.05 26.47
C GLU A 86 0.52 21.74 27.13
N SER A 87 0.32 20.58 26.48
CA SER A 87 0.88 19.30 26.92
C SER A 87 2.38 19.15 26.68
N LEU A 88 2.97 19.99 25.82
CA LEU A 88 4.40 19.96 25.55
C LEU A 88 5.23 20.36 26.77
N PRO A 89 6.48 19.86 26.85
CA PRO A 89 7.45 20.35 27.81
C PRO A 89 7.55 21.89 27.83
N TYR A 90 7.53 22.46 29.05
CA TYR A 90 7.45 23.91 29.26
C TYR A 90 8.58 24.70 28.60
N ASP A 91 9.78 24.12 28.50
CA ASP A 91 10.93 24.72 27.83
C ASP A 91 10.68 24.95 26.33
N LEU A 92 9.96 24.03 25.67
CA LEU A 92 9.56 24.18 24.28
C LEU A 92 8.49 25.28 24.15
N LEU A 93 7.50 25.28 25.04
CA LEU A 93 6.41 26.27 25.04
C LEU A 93 6.88 27.70 25.25
N GLN A 94 7.95 27.91 26.01
CA GLN A 94 8.52 29.24 26.22
C GLN A 94 9.22 29.81 24.98
N VAL A 95 9.85 28.95 24.18
CA VAL A 95 10.72 29.38 23.07
C VAL A 95 10.04 29.23 21.71
N GLY A 96 9.10 28.30 21.57
CA GLY A 96 8.48 27.93 20.32
C GLY A 96 7.35 28.86 19.87
N ARG A 97 7.35 29.23 18.59
CA ARG A 97 6.20 29.88 17.94
C ARG A 97 5.06 28.87 17.78
N LYS A 98 3.86 29.20 18.22
CA LYS A 98 2.68 28.31 18.13
C LYS A 98 1.86 28.61 16.88
N VAL A 99 1.47 27.57 16.14
CA VAL A 99 0.54 27.63 15.01
C VAL A 99 -0.38 26.40 15.02
N SER A 100 -1.54 26.49 14.38
CA SER A 100 -2.53 25.39 14.31
C SER A 100 -3.10 25.30 12.91
N PHE A 101 -3.28 24.08 12.40
CA PHE A 101 -3.91 23.83 11.10
C PHE A 101 -4.93 22.70 11.23
N ASN A 102 -6.08 22.83 10.57
CA ASN A 102 -7.11 21.80 10.54
C ASN A 102 -7.84 21.79 9.18
N LEU A 103 -8.53 20.69 8.90
CA LEU A 103 -9.30 20.50 7.67
C LEU A 103 -10.52 21.43 7.58
N GLY A 104 -11.09 21.85 8.72
CA GLY A 104 -12.24 22.74 8.74
C GLY A 104 -11.95 24.10 8.11
N ASP A 105 -10.75 24.64 8.36
CA ASP A 105 -10.29 25.90 7.76
C ASP A 105 -10.03 25.77 6.25
N LEU A 106 -9.63 24.60 5.78
CA LEU A 106 -9.36 24.32 4.36
C LEU A 106 -10.63 24.00 3.57
N PHE A 107 -11.63 23.37 4.21
CA PHE A 107 -12.84 22.87 3.58
C PHE A 107 -14.13 23.35 4.29
N PRO A 108 -14.37 24.67 4.34
CA PRO A 108 -15.43 25.25 5.18
C PRO A 108 -16.86 24.85 4.77
N SER A 109 -17.06 24.47 3.50
CA SER A 109 -18.38 24.06 2.98
C SER A 109 -18.68 22.57 3.19
N LEU A 110 -17.68 21.75 3.53
CA LEU A 110 -17.82 20.30 3.64
C LEU A 110 -17.93 19.86 5.11
N SER A 111 -18.56 18.70 5.32
CA SER A 111 -18.70 18.15 6.68
C SER A 111 -17.37 17.60 7.22
N TYR A 112 -16.89 18.18 8.33
CA TYR A 112 -15.63 17.81 8.99
C TYR A 112 -15.53 16.30 9.33
N PRO A 113 -16.51 15.66 9.98
CA PRO A 113 -16.47 14.22 10.29
C PRO A 113 -16.35 13.29 9.07
N VAL A 114 -16.68 13.78 7.88
CA VAL A 114 -16.52 13.02 6.63
C VAL A 114 -15.12 13.20 6.04
N ILE A 115 -14.63 14.44 5.98
CA ILE A 115 -13.31 14.75 5.38
C ILE A 115 -12.14 14.27 6.25
N GLU A 116 -12.29 14.26 7.58
CA GLU A 116 -11.30 13.74 8.53
C GLU A 116 -10.92 12.28 8.25
N LYS A 117 -11.88 11.49 7.74
CA LYS A 117 -11.71 10.07 7.41
C LYS A 117 -11.02 9.84 6.05
N LEU A 118 -10.76 10.89 5.28
CA LEU A 118 -10.10 10.77 3.98
C LEU A 118 -8.60 10.57 4.13
N ASP A 119 -8.03 9.84 3.18
CA ASP A 119 -6.58 9.83 2.99
C ASP A 119 -6.11 11.20 2.50
N ARG A 120 -4.97 11.67 3.02
CA ARG A 120 -4.46 13.03 2.81
C ARG A 120 -4.00 13.21 1.35
N SER A 121 -3.66 12.12 0.66
CA SER A 121 -3.37 12.12 -0.77
C SER A 121 -4.54 12.59 -1.64
N LEU A 122 -5.79 12.48 -1.14
CA LEU A 122 -7.00 12.86 -1.86
C LEU A 122 -7.36 14.35 -1.73
N LEU A 123 -6.69 15.09 -0.85
CA LEU A 123 -7.02 16.50 -0.58
C LEU A 123 -6.79 17.40 -1.79
N ASP A 124 -5.86 17.07 -2.68
CA ASP A 124 -5.64 17.81 -3.93
C ASP A 124 -6.91 17.79 -4.81
N ALA A 125 -7.43 16.60 -5.06
CA ALA A 125 -8.64 16.42 -5.87
C ALA A 125 -9.86 17.04 -5.19
N LEU A 126 -9.97 16.91 -3.85
CA LEU A 126 -11.07 17.49 -3.10
C LEU A 126 -11.04 19.03 -3.13
N TYR A 127 -9.87 19.62 -2.96
CA TYR A 127 -9.70 21.08 -2.95
C TYR A 127 -9.98 21.69 -4.32
N ASP A 128 -9.51 21.05 -5.38
CA ASP A 128 -9.82 21.44 -6.76
C ASP A 128 -11.31 21.32 -7.06
N ALA A 129 -11.96 20.25 -6.59
CA ALA A 129 -13.40 20.08 -6.74
C ALA A 129 -14.18 21.17 -6.00
N GLN A 130 -13.85 21.44 -4.73
CA GLN A 130 -14.47 22.50 -3.94
C GLN A 130 -14.31 23.88 -4.59
N ARG A 131 -13.15 24.18 -5.19
CA ARG A 131 -12.94 25.47 -5.86
C ARG A 131 -13.74 25.64 -7.14
N LYS A 132 -14.00 24.54 -7.85
CA LYS A 132 -14.79 24.53 -9.10
C LYS A 132 -16.29 24.51 -8.82
N SER A 133 -16.68 23.94 -7.69
CA SER A 133 -18.06 23.79 -7.27
C SER A 133 -18.41 24.87 -6.25
N HIS A 134 -19.30 25.81 -6.61
CA HIS A 134 -19.84 26.79 -5.66
C HIS A 134 -20.78 26.11 -4.64
N LEU A 135 -20.23 25.33 -3.71
CA LEU A 135 -20.98 24.65 -2.67
C LEU A 135 -21.26 25.58 -1.49
N ASP A 136 -22.55 25.69 -1.17
CA ASP A 136 -22.99 26.07 0.17
C ASP A 136 -22.61 24.99 1.18
N ARG A 137 -22.70 25.32 2.48
CA ARG A 137 -22.42 24.37 3.55
C ARG A 137 -23.35 23.16 3.45
N VAL A 138 -22.76 21.99 3.24
CA VAL A 138 -23.49 20.72 3.07
C VAL A 138 -23.33 19.80 4.28
N GLY A 139 -24.34 18.96 4.51
CA GLY A 139 -24.30 17.91 5.53
C GLY A 139 -23.51 16.67 5.10
N ASP A 140 -23.45 15.67 5.96
CA ASP A 140 -22.64 14.46 5.77
C ASP A 140 -22.93 13.73 4.46
N ASN A 141 -24.19 13.37 4.19
CA ASN A 141 -24.52 12.58 3.00
C ASN A 141 -24.21 13.32 1.70
N ALA A 142 -24.50 14.62 1.65
CA ALA A 142 -24.15 15.45 0.51
C ALA A 142 -22.63 15.60 0.35
N THR A 143 -21.88 15.68 1.46
CA THR A 143 -20.41 15.66 1.43
C THR A 143 -19.88 14.34 0.88
N LYS A 144 -20.43 13.20 1.32
CA LYS A 144 -20.05 11.87 0.83
C LYS A 144 -20.34 11.71 -0.67
N ASP A 145 -21.52 12.12 -1.12
CA ASP A 145 -21.90 12.08 -2.54
C ASP A 145 -21.01 13.00 -3.39
N PHE A 146 -20.66 14.17 -2.86
CA PHE A 146 -19.73 15.09 -3.50
C PHE A 146 -18.33 14.46 -3.67
N ILE A 147 -17.79 13.85 -2.61
CA ILE A 147 -16.49 13.18 -2.66
C ILE A 147 -16.52 11.99 -3.63
N LEU A 148 -17.54 11.13 -3.56
CA LEU A 148 -17.70 10.00 -4.47
C LEU A 148 -17.68 10.47 -5.93
N ARG A 149 -18.46 11.50 -6.26
CA ARG A 149 -18.57 12.00 -7.63
C ARG A 149 -17.28 12.69 -8.11
N HIS A 150 -16.72 13.60 -7.33
CA HIS A 150 -15.67 14.50 -7.81
C HIS A 150 -14.25 14.02 -7.52
N VAL A 151 -14.04 13.22 -6.48
CA VAL A 151 -12.73 12.66 -6.13
C VAL A 151 -12.58 11.26 -6.71
N PHE A 152 -13.55 10.38 -6.48
CA PHE A 152 -13.50 8.99 -6.98
C PHE A 152 -14.04 8.83 -8.40
N GLY A 153 -14.78 9.82 -8.91
CA GLY A 153 -15.39 9.75 -10.24
C GLY A 153 -16.58 8.80 -10.32
N ILE A 154 -17.23 8.53 -9.17
CA ILE A 154 -18.35 7.61 -9.02
C ILE A 154 -19.62 8.42 -8.78
N ALA A 155 -20.39 8.64 -9.84
CA ALA A 155 -21.73 9.19 -9.77
C ALA A 155 -22.71 8.02 -9.58
N ALA A 156 -22.91 7.57 -8.34
CA ALA A 156 -23.67 6.36 -8.02
C ALA A 156 -25.10 6.39 -8.58
N GLU A 157 -25.73 7.57 -8.62
CA GLU A 157 -27.04 7.80 -9.18
C GLU A 157 -27.13 7.62 -10.71
N LEU A 158 -26.01 7.64 -11.41
CA LEU A 158 -25.94 7.45 -12.86
C LEU A 158 -25.66 6.00 -13.26
N ILE A 159 -25.45 5.10 -12.30
CA ILE A 159 -25.18 3.68 -12.54
C ILE A 159 -26.53 2.96 -12.66
N VAL A 160 -26.97 2.69 -13.89
CA VAL A 160 -28.31 2.15 -14.19
C VAL A 160 -28.29 0.72 -14.76
N ASN A 161 -27.13 0.22 -15.15
CA ASN A 161 -26.95 -1.13 -15.69
C ASN A 161 -25.68 -1.82 -15.16
N GLU A 162 -25.56 -3.13 -15.41
CA GLU A 162 -24.48 -3.99 -14.91
C GLU A 162 -23.11 -3.64 -15.50
N VAL A 163 -23.07 -3.18 -16.77
CA VAL A 163 -21.83 -2.73 -17.42
C VAL A 163 -21.26 -1.51 -16.70
N GLU A 164 -22.10 -0.53 -16.39
CA GLU A 164 -21.71 0.68 -15.66
C GLU A 164 -21.28 0.36 -14.23
N LEU A 165 -21.97 -0.55 -13.55
CA LEU A 165 -21.60 -1.00 -12.22
C LEU A 165 -20.23 -1.68 -12.24
N LEU A 166 -20.05 -2.68 -13.11
CA LEU A 166 -18.80 -3.41 -13.22
C LEU A 166 -17.65 -2.48 -13.61
N ARG A 167 -17.86 -1.55 -14.56
CA ARG A 167 -16.86 -0.54 -14.94
C ARG A 167 -16.49 0.38 -13.76
N ALA A 168 -17.46 0.80 -12.95
CA ALA A 168 -17.21 1.62 -11.78
C ALA A 168 -16.37 0.89 -10.72
N LEU A 169 -16.70 -0.39 -10.44
CA LEU A 169 -15.95 -1.23 -9.52
C LEU A 169 -14.54 -1.54 -10.05
N LEU A 170 -14.39 -1.92 -11.33
CA LEU A 170 -13.09 -2.11 -11.97
C LEU A 170 -12.21 -0.87 -11.81
N ARG A 171 -12.75 0.33 -12.09
CA ARG A 171 -12.00 1.57 -11.93
C ARG A 171 -11.62 1.86 -10.47
N LEU A 172 -12.49 1.53 -9.51
CA LEU A 172 -12.24 1.71 -8.08
C LEU A 172 -11.07 0.82 -7.62
N HIS A 173 -11.18 -0.49 -7.84
CA HIS A 173 -10.20 -1.46 -7.33
C HIS A 173 -8.90 -1.47 -8.14
N TYR A 174 -8.96 -1.23 -9.46
CA TYR A 174 -7.76 -1.22 -10.30
C TYR A 174 -6.80 -0.07 -9.94
N ARG A 175 -7.32 1.08 -9.48
CA ARG A 175 -6.51 2.24 -9.05
C ARG A 175 -5.87 2.06 -7.66
N LYS A 176 -6.16 0.95 -6.95
CA LYS A 176 -5.75 0.71 -5.55
C LYS A 176 -6.02 1.92 -4.63
N THR A 177 -7.06 2.71 -4.93
CA THR A 177 -7.41 3.88 -4.12
C THR A 177 -8.31 3.44 -3.00
N HIS A 178 -7.79 3.42 -1.78
CA HIS A 178 -8.58 3.01 -0.62
C HIS A 178 -9.71 4.02 -0.37
N ILE A 179 -10.94 3.53 -0.47
CA ILE A 179 -12.15 4.30 -0.18
C ILE A 179 -12.52 4.10 1.30
N PRO A 180 -12.64 5.16 2.11
CA PRO A 180 -13.03 5.01 3.51
C PRO A 180 -14.38 4.31 3.66
N LEU A 181 -14.51 3.46 4.69
CA LEU A 181 -15.70 2.64 4.93
C LEU A 181 -17.01 3.45 4.93
N THR A 182 -16.98 4.68 5.45
CA THR A 182 -18.16 5.56 5.46
C THR A 182 -18.64 5.97 4.06
N LEU A 183 -17.72 6.08 3.09
CA LEU A 183 -18.04 6.30 1.68
C LEU A 183 -18.49 5.01 1.00
N CYS A 184 -17.87 3.86 1.32
CA CYS A 184 -18.35 2.55 0.85
C CYS A 184 -19.81 2.32 1.26
N GLN A 185 -20.12 2.53 2.53
CA GLN A 185 -21.48 2.40 3.07
C GLN A 185 -22.47 3.29 2.32
N ARG A 186 -22.08 4.54 2.01
CA ARG A 186 -22.92 5.46 1.23
C ARG A 186 -23.11 4.98 -0.21
N LEU A 187 -22.03 4.56 -0.87
CA LEU A 187 -22.07 4.03 -2.23
C LEU A 187 -22.98 2.79 -2.32
N ILE A 188 -22.79 1.83 -1.41
CA ILE A 188 -23.61 0.61 -1.31
C ILE A 188 -25.08 0.98 -1.07
N GLN A 189 -25.36 1.92 -0.17
CA GLN A 189 -26.73 2.38 0.12
C GLN A 189 -27.41 2.91 -1.15
N VAL A 190 -26.71 3.72 -1.95
CA VAL A 190 -27.26 4.26 -3.21
C VAL A 190 -27.45 3.16 -4.25
N LEU A 191 -26.46 2.27 -4.43
CA LEU A 191 -26.54 1.19 -5.40
C LEU A 191 -27.66 0.18 -5.08
N LYS A 192 -27.83 -0.19 -3.81
CA LYS A 192 -28.89 -1.11 -3.35
C LYS A 192 -30.31 -0.56 -3.51
N SER A 193 -30.46 0.74 -3.74
CA SER A 193 -31.76 1.32 -4.06
C SER A 193 -32.26 0.92 -5.46
N ASN A 194 -31.36 0.47 -6.34
CA ASN A 194 -31.69 -0.09 -7.64
C ASN A 194 -31.90 -1.61 -7.52
N ASP A 195 -33.13 -2.08 -7.80
CA ASP A 195 -33.51 -3.48 -7.69
C ASP A 195 -32.62 -4.44 -8.51
N ARG A 196 -32.02 -3.95 -9.60
CA ARG A 196 -31.11 -4.73 -10.47
C ARG A 196 -29.84 -5.19 -9.76
N PHE A 197 -29.40 -4.46 -8.74
CA PHE A 197 -28.14 -4.75 -8.06
C PHE A 197 -28.33 -5.54 -6.75
N LYS A 198 -29.56 -5.96 -6.43
CA LYS A 198 -29.85 -6.69 -5.19
C LYS A 198 -29.15 -8.05 -5.09
N ALA A 199 -28.93 -8.71 -6.23
CA ALA A 199 -28.21 -9.99 -6.27
C ALA A 199 -26.70 -9.84 -6.06
N TRP A 200 -26.15 -8.64 -6.33
CA TRP A 200 -24.72 -8.41 -6.25
C TRP A 200 -24.24 -8.35 -4.79
N PRO A 201 -23.05 -8.89 -4.47
CA PRO A 201 -22.51 -8.98 -3.12
C PRO A 201 -21.84 -7.65 -2.74
N LEU A 202 -22.56 -6.53 -2.86
CA LEU A 202 -22.00 -5.17 -2.79
C LEU A 202 -21.32 -4.85 -1.45
N ASP A 203 -21.78 -5.45 -0.35
CA ASP A 203 -21.14 -5.25 0.96
C ASP A 203 -19.77 -5.90 1.07
N GLU A 204 -19.50 -6.91 0.24
CA GLU A 204 -18.22 -7.65 0.21
C GLU A 204 -17.27 -7.03 -0.81
N ILE A 205 -17.76 -6.81 -2.05
CA ILE A 205 -16.88 -6.42 -3.16
C ILE A 205 -16.59 -4.93 -3.25
N VAL A 206 -17.42 -4.03 -2.70
CA VAL A 206 -17.14 -2.58 -2.74
C VAL A 206 -15.99 -2.18 -1.80
N PRO A 207 -15.93 -2.65 -0.53
CA PRO A 207 -14.86 -2.25 0.38
C PRO A 207 -13.55 -3.04 0.17
N ASP A 208 -13.59 -4.19 -0.51
CA ASP A 208 -12.47 -5.14 -0.55
C ASP A 208 -12.11 -5.53 -1.99
N ASP A 209 -10.88 -5.21 -2.37
CA ASP A 209 -10.34 -5.49 -3.71
C ASP A 209 -10.09 -6.98 -3.95
N GLU A 210 -9.59 -7.72 -2.97
CA GLU A 210 -9.40 -9.17 -3.09
C GLU A 210 -10.74 -9.91 -3.21
N ALA A 211 -11.77 -9.47 -2.49
CA ALA A 211 -13.12 -10.01 -2.65
C ALA A 211 -13.66 -9.72 -4.06
N PHE A 212 -13.46 -8.51 -4.57
CA PHE A 212 -13.85 -8.14 -5.92
C PHE A 212 -13.10 -8.95 -6.99
N PHE A 213 -11.78 -9.10 -6.89
CA PHE A 213 -11.01 -9.89 -7.85
C PHE A 213 -11.39 -11.38 -7.80
N SER A 214 -11.62 -11.92 -6.61
CA SER A 214 -12.13 -13.29 -6.45
C SER A 214 -13.52 -13.46 -7.10
N PHE A 215 -14.40 -12.47 -6.95
CA PHE A 215 -15.72 -12.44 -7.60
C PHE A 215 -15.61 -12.46 -9.13
N LEU A 216 -14.64 -11.74 -9.71
CA LEU A 216 -14.37 -11.79 -11.16
C LEU A 216 -13.77 -13.13 -11.57
N GLN A 217 -12.79 -13.63 -10.81
CA GLN A 217 -12.06 -14.87 -11.08
C GLN A 217 -12.99 -16.07 -11.19
N GLU A 218 -13.96 -16.20 -10.29
CA GLU A 218 -14.89 -17.35 -10.31
C GLU A 218 -15.91 -17.30 -11.48
N ARG A 219 -16.12 -16.14 -12.10
CA ARG A 219 -17.03 -15.94 -13.24
C ARG A 219 -16.32 -16.02 -14.59
N TRP A 220 -14.99 -15.97 -14.61
CA TRP A 220 -14.20 -16.05 -15.83
C TRP A 220 -14.37 -17.40 -16.55
N PRO A 221 -14.30 -18.58 -15.90
CA PRO A 221 -14.57 -19.86 -16.55
C PRO A 221 -15.98 -19.97 -17.14
N VAL A 222 -16.99 -19.43 -16.43
CA VAL A 222 -18.39 -19.41 -16.89
C VAL A 222 -18.52 -18.60 -18.19
N PHE A 223 -17.82 -17.47 -18.27
CA PHE A 223 -17.77 -16.65 -19.48
C PHE A 223 -17.07 -17.37 -20.65
N LEU A 224 -15.94 -18.02 -20.40
CA LEU A 224 -15.24 -18.81 -21.43
C LEU A 224 -16.11 -19.96 -21.96
N ALA A 225 -16.76 -20.71 -21.08
CA ALA A 225 -17.64 -21.81 -21.47
C ALA A 225 -18.79 -21.35 -22.38
N LYS A 226 -19.30 -20.12 -22.17
CA LYS A 226 -20.32 -19.53 -23.03
C LYS A 226 -19.79 -19.18 -24.43
N LEU A 227 -18.55 -18.72 -24.54
CA LEU A 227 -17.91 -18.41 -25.82
C LEU A 227 -17.67 -19.67 -26.66
N GLY A 228 -17.25 -20.78 -26.04
CA GLY A 228 -17.04 -22.05 -26.75
C GLY A 228 -18.32 -22.80 -27.13
N LYS A 229 -19.45 -22.53 -26.47
CA LYS A 229 -20.75 -23.21 -26.71
C LYS A 229 -21.64 -22.55 -27.78
N ALA A 230 -21.12 -21.63 -28.59
CA ALA A 230 -21.92 -20.88 -29.57
C ALA A 230 -22.69 -21.76 -30.59
N ASP A 231 -22.38 -23.06 -30.74
CA ASP A 231 -23.04 -23.96 -31.69
C ASP A 231 -23.87 -25.13 -31.10
N HIS A 232 -23.97 -25.30 -29.76
CA HIS A 232 -24.80 -26.38 -29.19
C HIS A 232 -25.56 -25.97 -27.93
N VAL A 233 -26.89 -25.92 -28.05
CA VAL A 233 -27.83 -25.80 -26.93
C VAL A 233 -27.86 -27.11 -26.15
N SER A 234 -27.39 -27.11 -24.90
CA SER A 234 -27.73 -28.13 -23.91
C SER A 234 -27.58 -27.58 -22.48
N GLU A 235 -28.47 -28.09 -21.64
CA GLU A 235 -28.85 -27.75 -20.26
C GLU A 235 -27.75 -27.32 -19.29
N ASP A 236 -28.13 -26.39 -18.41
CA ASP A 236 -27.49 -25.89 -17.18
C ASP A 236 -26.44 -26.86 -16.62
N SER A 237 -25.20 -26.69 -17.09
CA SER A 237 -24.07 -27.46 -16.60
C SER A 237 -23.63 -26.90 -15.25
N GLN A 238 -24.23 -27.47 -14.19
CA GLN A 238 -23.80 -27.58 -12.80
C GLN A 238 -23.47 -26.26 -12.06
N GLU A 239 -24.36 -25.91 -11.14
CA GLU A 239 -24.17 -25.06 -9.97
C GLU A 239 -22.93 -25.51 -9.15
N TYR A 240 -21.72 -25.23 -9.62
CA TYR A 240 -20.54 -25.30 -8.77
C TYR A 240 -20.55 -24.07 -7.87
N GLY A 241 -20.59 -24.31 -6.56
CA GLY A 241 -20.79 -23.31 -5.51
C GLY A 241 -19.81 -22.14 -5.58
N LEU A 242 -20.19 -21.12 -6.36
CA LEU A 242 -19.56 -19.81 -6.35
C LEU A 242 -19.57 -19.29 -4.91
N LYS A 243 -18.42 -18.77 -4.47
CA LYS A 243 -18.28 -18.28 -3.10
C LYS A 243 -19.13 -17.03 -2.89
N TYR A 244 -19.16 -16.16 -3.89
CA TYR A 244 -19.90 -14.91 -3.80
C TYR A 244 -21.22 -15.02 -4.56
N SER A 245 -22.29 -14.54 -3.94
CA SER A 245 -23.58 -14.37 -4.63
C SER A 245 -23.45 -13.37 -5.77
N GLY A 246 -24.36 -13.39 -6.74
CA GLY A 246 -24.39 -12.42 -7.84
C GLY A 246 -24.71 -13.05 -9.18
N PRO A 247 -24.74 -12.25 -10.26
CA PRO A 247 -24.95 -12.78 -11.60
C PRO A 247 -23.77 -13.68 -12.02
N ASP A 248 -24.07 -14.84 -12.61
CA ASP A 248 -23.05 -15.77 -13.10
C ASP A 248 -22.36 -15.24 -14.37
N HIS A 249 -23.10 -14.48 -15.18
CA HIS A 249 -22.61 -13.91 -16.43
C HIS A 249 -22.29 -12.43 -16.27
N LEU A 250 -21.00 -12.10 -16.35
CA LEU A 250 -20.53 -10.73 -16.40
C LEU A 250 -20.26 -10.29 -17.84
N PRO A 251 -20.45 -8.99 -18.16
CA PRO A 251 -20.21 -8.45 -19.50
C PRO A 251 -18.71 -8.22 -19.77
N PHE A 252 -17.89 -9.26 -19.64
CA PHE A 252 -16.44 -9.19 -19.87
C PHE A 252 -16.09 -8.80 -21.31
N ASP A 253 -16.94 -9.15 -22.27
CA ASP A 253 -16.81 -8.83 -23.68
C ASP A 253 -17.14 -7.38 -24.02
N HIS A 254 -17.61 -6.56 -23.08
CA HIS A 254 -17.83 -5.14 -23.35
C HIS A 254 -16.50 -4.39 -23.51
N GLN A 255 -16.37 -3.54 -24.54
CA GLN A 255 -15.11 -2.87 -24.90
C GLN A 255 -14.46 -2.09 -23.73
N ASP A 256 -15.25 -1.38 -22.94
CA ASP A 256 -14.77 -0.63 -21.76
C ASP A 256 -14.31 -1.53 -20.59
N ILE A 257 -14.72 -2.80 -20.58
CA ILE A 257 -14.40 -3.76 -19.52
C ILE A 257 -13.15 -4.57 -19.90
N ARG A 258 -13.04 -5.00 -21.17
CA ARG A 258 -11.92 -5.81 -21.69
C ARG A 258 -10.56 -5.25 -21.29
N VAL A 259 -10.35 -3.94 -21.45
CA VAL A 259 -9.07 -3.28 -21.13
C VAL A 259 -8.64 -3.50 -19.67
N TYR A 260 -9.59 -3.50 -18.73
CA TYR A 260 -9.27 -3.78 -17.32
C TYR A 260 -8.96 -5.26 -17.10
N ILE A 261 -9.72 -6.15 -17.72
CA ILE A 261 -9.54 -7.60 -17.58
C ILE A 261 -8.18 -8.02 -18.15
N ASP A 262 -7.82 -7.53 -19.34
CA ASP A 262 -6.51 -7.73 -19.97
C ASP A 262 -5.38 -7.33 -19.03
N ASN A 263 -5.47 -6.11 -18.50
CA ASN A 263 -4.45 -5.60 -17.57
C ASN A 263 -4.41 -6.40 -16.26
N MET A 264 -5.54 -6.91 -15.77
CA MET A 264 -5.57 -7.72 -14.55
C MET A 264 -4.88 -9.07 -14.75
N PHE A 265 -4.99 -9.70 -15.91
CA PHE A 265 -4.22 -10.90 -16.24
C PHE A 265 -2.73 -10.59 -16.47
N LEU A 266 -2.42 -9.51 -17.20
CA LEU A 266 -1.03 -9.06 -17.40
C LEU A 266 -0.31 -8.89 -16.05
N GLU A 267 -0.93 -8.12 -15.15
CA GLU A 267 -0.40 -7.76 -13.82
C GLU A 267 -0.53 -8.88 -12.78
N GLY A 268 -1.08 -10.05 -13.14
CA GLY A 268 -1.21 -11.19 -12.23
C GLY A 268 -2.25 -11.03 -11.11
N LYS A 269 -3.17 -10.05 -11.23
CA LYS A 269 -4.31 -9.87 -10.32
C LYS A 269 -5.40 -10.92 -10.54
N LEU A 270 -5.55 -11.37 -11.79
CA LEU A 270 -6.34 -12.54 -12.15
C LEU A 270 -5.39 -13.63 -12.65
N THR A 271 -5.74 -14.88 -12.35
CA THR A 271 -4.97 -16.04 -12.76
C THR A 271 -5.62 -16.68 -13.98
N PRO A 272 -4.87 -16.90 -15.07
CA PRO A 272 -5.36 -17.66 -16.21
C PRO A 272 -5.92 -19.02 -15.78
N VAL A 273 -6.99 -19.48 -16.42
CA VAL A 273 -7.65 -20.74 -16.08
C VAL A 273 -7.43 -21.77 -17.16
N ASP A 274 -7.29 -23.04 -16.76
CA ASP A 274 -7.29 -24.14 -17.71
C ASP A 274 -8.66 -24.21 -18.41
N ALA A 275 -8.64 -24.01 -19.72
CA ALA A 275 -9.84 -24.02 -20.57
C ALA A 275 -9.64 -24.92 -21.80
N THR A 276 -8.87 -26.02 -21.68
CA THR A 276 -8.53 -26.93 -22.80
C THR A 276 -9.74 -27.48 -23.56
N GLU A 277 -10.93 -27.48 -22.97
CA GLU A 277 -12.18 -27.96 -23.60
C GLU A 277 -12.95 -26.87 -24.36
N THR A 278 -12.48 -25.62 -24.34
CA THR A 278 -13.15 -24.48 -24.99
C THR A 278 -12.45 -24.15 -26.31
N GLU A 279 -13.10 -24.40 -27.45
CA GLU A 279 -12.58 -23.95 -28.75
C GLU A 279 -12.70 -22.42 -28.85
N VAL A 280 -11.61 -21.72 -28.54
CA VAL A 280 -11.49 -20.27 -28.67
C VAL A 280 -10.54 -19.94 -29.80
N ASP A 281 -10.90 -18.95 -30.62
CA ASP A 281 -10.04 -18.43 -31.68
C ASP A 281 -8.67 -17.98 -31.14
N ALA A 282 -7.59 -18.32 -31.86
CA ALA A 282 -6.21 -18.04 -31.46
C ALA A 282 -5.90 -16.53 -31.42
N ASP A 283 -6.63 -15.73 -32.20
CA ASP A 283 -6.49 -14.26 -32.24
C ASP A 283 -7.44 -13.55 -31.25
N SER A 284 -8.16 -14.31 -30.40
CA SER A 284 -9.11 -13.75 -29.44
C SER A 284 -8.40 -13.06 -28.26
N TRP A 285 -8.94 -11.93 -27.82
CA TRP A 285 -8.43 -11.19 -26.66
C TRP A 285 -8.42 -12.01 -25.36
N VAL A 286 -9.29 -13.03 -25.25
CA VAL A 286 -9.42 -13.85 -24.03
C VAL A 286 -8.25 -14.81 -23.82
N GLN A 287 -7.37 -15.00 -24.81
CA GLN A 287 -6.20 -15.90 -24.71
C GLN A 287 -5.33 -15.59 -23.49
N ILE A 288 -5.21 -14.31 -23.14
CA ILE A 288 -4.42 -13.90 -21.97
C ILE A 288 -4.94 -14.45 -20.64
N GLY A 289 -6.21 -14.82 -20.57
CA GLY A 289 -6.86 -15.41 -19.41
C GLY A 289 -7.01 -16.94 -19.48
N ILE A 290 -6.40 -17.60 -20.47
CA ILE A 290 -6.43 -19.05 -20.64
C ILE A 290 -5.02 -19.60 -20.36
N GLU A 291 -4.92 -20.60 -19.50
CA GLU A 291 -3.66 -21.34 -19.28
C GLU A 291 -3.45 -22.31 -20.46
N ALA A 292 -2.96 -21.79 -21.58
CA ALA A 292 -2.60 -22.61 -22.74
C ALA A 292 -1.13 -23.07 -22.66
N VAL A 293 -0.90 -24.32 -23.07
CA VAL A 293 0.44 -24.92 -23.09
C VAL A 293 1.19 -24.41 -24.32
N GLY A 294 1.77 -23.19 -24.27
CA GLY A 294 2.48 -22.62 -25.41
C GLY A 294 3.37 -21.41 -25.11
N VAL A 295 4.48 -21.30 -25.86
CA VAL A 295 5.47 -20.20 -25.80
C VAL A 295 4.88 -18.85 -26.26
N ASN A 296 3.81 -18.88 -27.05
CA ASN A 296 3.24 -17.68 -27.68
C ASN A 296 2.50 -16.76 -26.68
N ASP A 297 1.87 -17.33 -25.64
CA ASP A 297 1.10 -16.56 -24.66
C ASP A 297 1.99 -15.87 -23.63
N GLU A 298 3.11 -16.50 -23.25
CA GLU A 298 4.15 -15.84 -22.43
C GLU A 298 4.74 -14.64 -23.16
N GLU A 299 4.99 -14.75 -24.47
CA GLU A 299 5.50 -13.64 -25.29
C GLU A 299 4.51 -12.48 -25.37
N LEU A 300 3.21 -12.79 -25.54
CA LEU A 300 2.14 -11.79 -25.51
C LEU A 300 2.07 -11.08 -24.16
N ARG A 301 2.16 -11.84 -23.06
CA ARG A 301 2.15 -11.29 -21.69
C ARG A 301 3.37 -10.40 -21.43
N ILE A 302 4.58 -10.87 -21.78
CA ILE A 302 5.82 -10.09 -21.65
C ILE A 302 5.74 -8.80 -22.46
N SER A 303 5.30 -8.89 -23.72
CA SER A 303 5.16 -7.73 -24.60
C SER A 303 4.12 -6.73 -24.07
N GLY A 304 2.98 -7.21 -23.57
CA GLY A 304 1.95 -6.39 -22.94
C GLY A 304 2.46 -5.67 -21.68
N LEU A 305 3.16 -6.38 -20.81
CA LEU A 305 3.76 -5.79 -19.61
C LEU A 305 4.84 -4.77 -19.93
N PHE A 306 5.69 -5.01 -20.93
CA PHE A 306 6.64 -3.99 -21.39
C PHE A 306 5.92 -2.71 -21.83
N ASN A 307 4.87 -2.82 -22.65
CA ASN A 307 4.11 -1.66 -23.12
C ASN A 307 3.46 -0.89 -21.95
N LEU A 308 2.94 -1.60 -20.96
CA LEU A 308 2.35 -1.02 -19.75
C LEU A 308 3.41 -0.31 -18.91
N VAL A 309 4.52 -0.99 -18.61
CA VAL A 309 5.63 -0.46 -17.81
C VAL A 309 6.27 0.76 -18.47
N GLU A 310 6.53 0.74 -19.78
CA GLU A 310 7.14 1.85 -20.51
C GLU A 310 6.22 3.09 -20.57
N LYS A 311 4.90 2.88 -20.57
CA LYS A 311 3.90 3.97 -20.57
C LYS A 311 3.70 4.60 -19.19
N GLU A 312 3.91 3.84 -18.12
CA GLU A 312 3.59 4.21 -16.74
C GLU A 312 4.83 4.49 -15.88
N LEU A 313 5.97 4.79 -16.49
CA LEU A 313 7.21 5.12 -15.79
C LEU A 313 7.00 6.28 -14.79
N PRO A 314 7.31 6.09 -13.50
CA PRO A 314 7.30 7.17 -12.52
C PRO A 314 8.32 8.26 -12.88
N THR A 315 8.05 9.48 -12.41
CA THR A 315 8.85 10.67 -12.69
C THR A 315 9.39 11.29 -11.39
N SER A 316 10.19 12.36 -11.50
CA SER A 316 10.65 13.12 -10.33
C SER A 316 9.51 13.74 -9.51
N GLU A 317 8.36 13.98 -10.13
CA GLU A 317 7.18 14.59 -9.48
C GLU A 317 6.19 13.56 -8.92
N SER A 318 6.46 12.26 -9.16
CA SER A 318 5.64 11.17 -8.67
C SER A 318 5.65 11.08 -7.15
N ARG A 319 4.53 10.63 -6.59
CA ARG A 319 4.39 10.31 -5.17
C ARG A 319 5.06 8.98 -4.85
N TYR A 320 5.36 8.70 -3.58
CA TYR A 320 5.87 7.40 -3.14
C TYR A 320 4.91 6.24 -3.51
N SER A 321 3.60 6.51 -3.55
CA SER A 321 2.56 5.54 -3.91
C SER A 321 2.67 5.07 -5.36
N ASP A 322 3.09 5.97 -6.25
CA ASP A 322 3.28 5.65 -7.67
C ASP A 322 4.47 4.70 -7.82
N TRP A 323 5.56 4.96 -7.09
CA TRP A 323 6.75 4.09 -7.05
C TRP A 323 6.45 2.71 -6.48
N THR A 324 5.74 2.63 -5.36
CA THR A 324 5.38 1.34 -4.73
C THR A 324 4.43 0.51 -5.59
N THR A 325 3.46 1.15 -6.26
CA THR A 325 2.59 0.48 -7.23
C THR A 325 3.37 -0.01 -8.45
N PHE A 326 4.26 0.84 -8.98
CA PHE A 326 5.09 0.50 -10.13
C PHE A 326 6.09 -0.63 -9.80
N ALA A 327 6.64 -0.67 -8.59
CA ALA A 327 7.59 -1.71 -8.17
C ALA A 327 6.99 -3.13 -8.29
N LEU A 328 5.70 -3.30 -7.98
CA LEU A 328 5.01 -4.58 -8.14
C LEU A 328 4.86 -4.96 -9.63
N LYS A 329 4.51 -4.00 -10.49
CA LYS A 329 4.43 -4.22 -11.95
C LYS A 329 5.79 -4.57 -12.56
N TRP A 330 6.84 -3.88 -12.10
CA TRP A 330 8.21 -4.16 -12.50
C TRP A 330 8.66 -5.56 -12.06
N ALA A 331 8.20 -6.02 -10.89
CA ALA A 331 8.48 -7.36 -10.39
C ALA A 331 7.81 -8.45 -11.24
N GLU A 332 6.55 -8.28 -11.64
CA GLU A 332 5.85 -9.19 -12.57
C GLU A 332 6.61 -9.33 -13.89
N LEU A 333 7.00 -8.20 -14.50
CA LEU A 333 7.76 -8.19 -15.76
C LEU A 333 9.14 -8.84 -15.58
N SER A 334 9.86 -8.47 -14.52
CA SER A 334 11.21 -9.00 -14.27
C SER A 334 11.19 -10.51 -14.05
N SER A 335 10.22 -11.02 -13.28
CA SER A 335 10.04 -12.46 -13.06
C SER A 335 9.85 -13.21 -14.38
N LEU A 336 8.92 -12.77 -15.23
CA LEU A 336 8.66 -13.41 -16.53
C LEU A 336 9.87 -13.36 -17.47
N VAL A 337 10.60 -12.26 -17.51
CA VAL A 337 11.81 -12.13 -18.34
C VAL A 337 12.93 -13.03 -17.82
N HIS A 338 13.07 -13.18 -16.50
CA HIS A 338 14.05 -14.09 -15.91
C HIS A 338 13.68 -15.57 -16.15
N CYS A 339 12.40 -15.93 -16.06
CA CYS A 339 11.92 -17.29 -16.31
C CYS A 339 11.98 -17.69 -17.79
N SER A 340 11.65 -16.80 -18.73
CA SER A 340 11.68 -17.11 -20.18
C SER A 340 13.10 -17.21 -20.76
N ASN A 341 14.10 -16.68 -20.06
CA ASN A 341 15.52 -16.68 -20.44
C ASN A 341 15.81 -16.21 -21.89
N THR A 342 15.00 -15.30 -22.41
CA THR A 342 15.17 -14.75 -23.77
C THR A 342 16.12 -13.55 -23.75
N ALA A 343 17.24 -13.64 -24.47
CA ALA A 343 18.28 -12.61 -24.46
C ALA A 343 17.77 -11.22 -24.90
N GLN A 344 16.85 -11.15 -25.86
CA GLN A 344 16.26 -9.89 -26.32
C GLN A 344 15.46 -9.20 -25.21
N HIS A 345 14.66 -9.96 -24.46
CA HIS A 345 13.89 -9.45 -23.32
C HIS A 345 14.79 -8.99 -22.20
N GLN A 346 15.86 -9.73 -21.90
CA GLN A 346 16.85 -9.33 -20.89
C GLN A 346 17.54 -8.01 -21.24
N ILE A 347 17.89 -7.80 -22.53
CA ILE A 347 18.48 -6.53 -23.00
C ILE A 347 17.47 -5.38 -22.86
N ARG A 348 16.20 -5.62 -23.24
CA ARG A 348 15.14 -4.60 -23.11
C ARG A 348 14.88 -4.26 -21.65
N LEU A 349 14.75 -5.26 -20.78
CA LEU A 349 14.56 -5.10 -19.34
C LEU A 349 15.71 -4.29 -18.74
N LYS A 350 16.96 -4.63 -19.06
CA LYS A 350 18.13 -3.87 -18.59
C LYS A 350 18.08 -2.41 -19.02
N LYS A 351 17.77 -2.13 -20.30
CA LYS A 351 17.69 -0.76 -20.83
C LYS A 351 16.64 0.08 -20.10
N VAL A 352 15.45 -0.48 -19.88
CA VAL A 352 14.38 0.20 -19.12
C VAL A 352 14.78 0.36 -17.66
N GLY A 353 15.37 -0.69 -17.06
CA GLY A 353 15.85 -0.70 -15.68
C GLY A 353 16.93 0.34 -15.40
N ASP A 354 17.87 0.57 -16.33
CA ASP A 354 18.92 1.58 -16.17
C ASP A 354 18.34 3.01 -16.08
N VAL A 355 17.35 3.32 -16.93
CA VAL A 355 16.62 4.61 -16.90
C VAL A 355 15.81 4.75 -15.62
N LEU A 356 15.12 3.68 -15.22
CA LEU A 356 14.33 3.63 -14.00
C LEU A 356 15.19 3.86 -12.76
N ASN A 357 16.32 3.16 -12.65
CA ASN A 357 17.24 3.25 -11.51
C ASN A 357 17.83 4.65 -11.37
N ALA A 358 18.20 5.30 -12.48
CA ALA A 358 18.70 6.67 -12.47
C ALA A 358 17.63 7.65 -11.98
N THR A 359 16.39 7.50 -12.47
CA THR A 359 15.25 8.34 -12.07
C THR A 359 14.90 8.13 -10.60
N PHE A 360 14.86 6.88 -10.14
CA PHE A 360 14.56 6.53 -8.76
C PHE A 360 15.63 7.03 -7.79
N ALA A 361 16.91 6.92 -8.14
CA ALA A 361 18.01 7.45 -7.34
C ALA A 361 17.91 8.97 -7.18
N GLY A 362 17.59 9.70 -8.26
CA GLY A 362 17.34 11.13 -8.21
C GLY A 362 16.14 11.50 -7.32
N TRP A 363 15.04 10.76 -7.46
CA TRP A 363 13.85 10.93 -6.63
C TRP A 363 14.13 10.68 -5.15
N LEU A 364 14.82 9.58 -4.81
CA LEU A 364 15.22 9.25 -3.44
C LEU A 364 16.06 10.36 -2.80
N GLY A 365 16.96 10.98 -3.55
CA GLY A 365 17.80 12.08 -3.07
C GLY A 365 16.99 13.27 -2.51
N GLY A 366 15.83 13.56 -3.10
CA GLY A 366 14.93 14.63 -2.64
C GLY A 366 13.87 14.19 -1.64
N HIS A 367 13.32 12.98 -1.80
CA HIS A 367 12.08 12.56 -1.14
C HIS A 367 12.31 11.64 0.06
N TYR A 368 13.36 10.80 0.05
CA TYR A 368 13.47 9.69 0.99
C TYR A 368 13.33 10.08 2.47
N ALA A 369 14.00 11.16 2.89
CA ALA A 369 13.96 11.55 4.30
C ALA A 369 12.70 12.31 4.74
N SER A 370 11.80 12.73 3.83
CA SER A 370 10.44 13.12 4.23
C SER A 370 9.56 11.89 4.50
N LEU A 371 9.81 10.76 3.83
CA LEU A 371 9.05 9.52 4.02
C LEU A 371 9.12 8.97 5.46
N ILE A 372 10.25 9.21 6.13
CA ILE A 372 10.53 8.74 7.50
C ILE A 372 9.49 9.25 8.51
N ASN A 373 8.96 10.45 8.29
CA ASN A 373 8.06 11.13 9.22
C ASN A 373 6.59 11.00 8.80
N LEU A 374 6.29 10.24 7.73
CA LEU A 374 4.91 10.01 7.30
C LEU A 374 4.21 9.05 8.27
N PRO A 375 2.88 9.17 8.45
CA PRO A 375 2.16 8.34 9.41
C PRO A 375 2.21 6.85 9.04
N PRO A 376 2.21 5.94 10.03
CA PRO A 376 2.30 4.50 9.79
C PRO A 376 0.97 3.85 9.38
N THR A 377 -0.08 4.64 9.10
CA THR A 377 -1.44 4.15 8.77
C THR A 377 -1.42 3.17 7.61
N ASN A 378 -0.66 3.48 6.57
CA ASN A 378 -0.18 2.50 5.61
C ASN A 378 1.34 2.42 5.79
N PRO A 379 1.93 1.23 5.95
CA PRO A 379 3.38 1.11 6.06
C PRO A 379 4.07 1.69 4.82
N ILE A 380 4.80 2.78 5.00
CA ILE A 380 5.62 3.40 3.93
C ILE A 380 7.07 3.00 4.12
N MET A 381 7.52 2.96 5.37
CA MET A 381 8.87 2.56 5.76
C MET A 381 8.82 1.27 6.58
N LEU A 382 9.86 0.45 6.54
CA LEU A 382 9.91 -0.83 7.29
C LEU A 382 9.53 -0.71 8.78
N HIS A 383 9.95 0.36 9.43
CA HIS A 383 9.67 0.58 10.85
C HIS A 383 8.19 0.92 11.15
N HIS A 384 7.37 1.17 10.13
CA HIS A 384 5.92 1.35 10.26
C HIS A 384 5.17 0.02 10.35
N VAL A 385 5.73 -1.07 9.79
CA VAL A 385 5.10 -2.40 9.72
C VAL A 385 4.58 -2.89 11.07
N PRO A 386 5.37 -2.93 12.16
CA PRO A 386 4.87 -3.45 13.43
C PRO A 386 3.80 -2.55 14.07
N ARG A 387 3.83 -1.23 13.79
CA ARG A 387 2.80 -0.28 14.25
C ARG A 387 1.47 -0.52 13.54
N ARG A 388 1.52 -0.82 12.24
CA ARG A 388 0.33 -1.23 11.49
C ARG A 388 -0.23 -2.53 12.04
N MET A 389 0.61 -3.52 12.30
CA MET A 389 0.18 -4.80 12.89
C MET A 389 -0.50 -4.60 14.26
N ALA A 390 0.03 -3.72 15.11
CA ALA A 390 -0.57 -3.43 16.40
C ALA A 390 -1.99 -2.86 16.24
N ARG A 391 -2.18 -1.90 15.31
CA ARG A 391 -3.51 -1.35 14.98
C ARG A 391 -4.46 -2.41 14.43
N ASP A 392 -3.99 -3.27 13.53
CA ASP A 392 -4.82 -4.35 12.97
C ASP A 392 -5.31 -5.32 14.07
N ILE A 393 -4.49 -5.60 15.09
CA ILE A 393 -4.88 -6.41 16.26
C ILE A 393 -5.94 -5.68 17.10
N GLU A 394 -5.78 -4.38 17.32
CA GLU A 394 -6.73 -3.54 18.07
C GLU A 394 -8.10 -3.46 17.35
N ASP A 395 -8.09 -3.23 16.04
CA ASP A 395 -9.30 -3.01 15.23
C ASP A 395 -10.07 -4.30 14.93
N SER A 396 -9.37 -5.40 14.64
CA SER A 396 -10.01 -6.67 14.21
C SER A 396 -10.59 -7.48 15.37
N GLY A 397 -10.20 -7.19 16.61
CA GLY A 397 -10.47 -8.06 17.76
C GLY A 397 -9.78 -9.43 17.68
N SER A 398 -8.99 -9.69 16.62
CA SER A 398 -8.15 -10.87 16.50
C SER A 398 -6.95 -10.71 17.42
N SER A 399 -6.81 -11.62 18.38
CA SER A 399 -5.76 -11.53 19.41
C SER A 399 -4.36 -11.91 18.93
N ARG A 400 -4.15 -12.22 17.64
CA ARG A 400 -2.91 -12.84 17.17
C ARG A 400 -2.42 -12.35 15.81
N ALA A 401 -1.10 -12.22 15.70
CA ALA A 401 -0.43 -11.90 14.44
C ALA A 401 0.93 -12.60 14.33
N ALA A 402 1.36 -12.86 13.09
CA ALA A 402 2.69 -13.36 12.79
C ALA A 402 3.36 -12.44 11.77
N LEU A 403 4.59 -12.00 12.06
CA LEU A 403 5.45 -11.29 11.11
C LEU A 403 6.48 -12.28 10.58
N ILE A 404 6.46 -12.55 9.27
CA ILE A 404 7.45 -13.40 8.60
C ILE A 404 8.34 -12.51 7.75
N VAL A 405 9.64 -12.51 8.04
CA VAL A 405 10.66 -11.76 7.30
C VAL A 405 11.51 -12.76 6.53
N VAL A 406 11.45 -12.70 5.20
CA VAL A 406 12.33 -13.49 4.33
C VAL A 406 13.52 -12.62 3.95
N ASP A 407 14.68 -12.96 4.48
CA ASP A 407 15.88 -12.15 4.30
C ASP A 407 16.42 -12.28 2.88
N GLY A 408 16.74 -11.14 2.27
CA GLY A 408 17.32 -11.08 0.93
C GLY A 408 16.37 -11.43 -0.23
N LEU A 409 15.06 -11.55 0.00
CA LEU A 409 14.10 -11.86 -1.07
C LEU A 409 13.83 -10.61 -1.94
N ALA A 410 14.05 -10.74 -3.25
CA ALA A 410 13.69 -9.70 -4.22
C ALA A 410 12.20 -9.78 -4.60
N LEU A 411 11.62 -8.66 -5.06
CA LEU A 411 10.18 -8.60 -5.37
C LEU A 411 9.78 -9.50 -6.55
N ASP A 412 10.65 -9.67 -7.54
CA ASP A 412 10.47 -10.59 -8.68
C ASP A 412 10.47 -12.05 -8.23
N GLN A 413 11.31 -12.41 -7.25
CA GLN A 413 11.30 -13.74 -6.62
C GLN A 413 10.00 -13.97 -5.83
N TRP A 414 9.49 -12.93 -5.15
CA TRP A 414 8.21 -13.00 -4.47
C TRP A 414 7.06 -13.32 -5.43
N VAL A 415 7.03 -12.77 -6.64
CA VAL A 415 6.02 -13.11 -7.68
C VAL A 415 5.99 -14.62 -7.95
N THR A 416 7.17 -15.25 -8.08
CA THR A 416 7.27 -16.70 -8.27
C THR A 416 6.77 -17.49 -7.04
N ILE A 417 7.17 -17.07 -5.83
CA ILE A 417 6.74 -17.72 -4.58
C ILE A 417 5.22 -17.60 -4.40
N ARG A 418 4.65 -16.43 -4.71
CA ARG A 418 3.21 -16.15 -4.62
C ARG A 418 2.41 -17.17 -5.40
N GLN A 419 2.77 -17.42 -6.66
CA GLN A 419 2.10 -18.39 -7.52
C GLN A 419 2.16 -19.81 -6.94
N LEU A 420 3.30 -20.21 -6.39
CA LEU A 420 3.45 -21.53 -5.75
C LEU A 420 2.58 -21.68 -4.50
N LEU A 421 2.53 -20.64 -3.66
CA LEU A 421 1.71 -20.63 -2.45
C LEU A 421 0.22 -20.69 -2.78
N GLN A 422 -0.24 -19.95 -3.79
CA GLN A 422 -1.63 -19.99 -4.26
C GLN A 422 -2.01 -21.36 -4.83
N LYS A 423 -1.10 -22.03 -5.56
CA LYS A 423 -1.30 -23.40 -6.05
C LYS A 423 -1.41 -24.42 -4.92
N GLN A 424 -0.72 -24.20 -3.80
CA GLN A 424 -0.76 -25.08 -2.63
C GLN A 424 -2.02 -24.87 -1.78
N ASP A 425 -2.48 -23.62 -1.65
CA ASP A 425 -3.70 -23.29 -0.94
C ASP A 425 -4.48 -22.18 -1.68
N ALA A 426 -5.49 -22.59 -2.43
CA ALA A 426 -6.36 -21.67 -3.19
C ALA A 426 -7.21 -20.77 -2.28
N ASN A 427 -7.33 -21.07 -0.98
CA ASN A 427 -8.07 -20.23 -0.03
C ASN A 427 -7.18 -19.18 0.65
N LEU A 428 -5.87 -19.18 0.36
CA LEU A 428 -4.93 -18.23 0.95
C LEU A 428 -5.19 -16.82 0.38
N VAL A 429 -5.77 -15.96 1.22
CA VAL A 429 -5.97 -14.54 0.89
C VAL A 429 -4.64 -13.81 0.97
N MET A 430 -4.19 -13.25 -0.14
CA MET A 430 -2.96 -12.47 -0.21
C MET A 430 -3.29 -11.00 -0.44
N ARG A 431 -2.69 -10.10 0.33
CA ARG A 431 -2.80 -8.66 0.12
C ARG A 431 -1.41 -8.09 -0.08
N GLU A 432 -1.16 -7.56 -1.25
CA GLU A 432 0.18 -7.12 -1.64
C GLU A 432 0.32 -5.60 -1.63
N SER A 433 1.35 -5.14 -0.92
CA SER A 433 1.80 -3.75 -0.89
C SER A 433 3.33 -3.71 -0.85
N ALA A 434 3.90 -2.55 -1.14
CA ALA A 434 5.35 -2.35 -1.08
C ALA A 434 5.69 -1.25 -0.07
N THR A 435 6.84 -1.42 0.59
CA THR A 435 7.37 -0.47 1.58
C THR A 435 8.85 -0.20 1.30
N PHE A 436 9.35 0.95 1.71
CA PHE A 436 10.74 1.34 1.55
C PHE A 436 11.61 0.78 2.69
N ALA A 437 12.70 0.14 2.29
CA ALA A 437 13.79 -0.23 3.19
C ALA A 437 14.56 0.99 3.66
N TRP A 438 15.26 0.85 4.79
CA TRP A 438 16.16 1.89 5.26
C TRP A 438 17.41 1.97 4.40
N ILE A 439 17.94 3.18 4.16
CA ILE A 439 19.24 3.39 3.52
C ILE A 439 20.31 3.56 4.62
N PRO A 440 21.42 2.77 4.60
CA PRO A 440 21.73 1.71 3.64
C PRO A 440 20.87 0.46 3.85
N THR A 441 20.51 -0.22 2.76
CA THR A 441 19.60 -1.38 2.71
C THR A 441 20.26 -2.68 3.19
N LEU A 442 21.01 -2.60 4.29
CA LEU A 442 21.67 -3.74 4.92
C LEU A 442 20.68 -4.54 5.76
N THR A 443 20.84 -5.87 5.74
CA THR A 443 20.09 -6.83 6.55
C THR A 443 19.94 -6.40 8.02
N SER A 444 21.04 -6.01 8.67
CA SER A 444 21.04 -5.61 10.09
C SER A 444 20.26 -4.32 10.37
N VAL A 445 20.22 -3.39 9.40
CA VAL A 445 19.49 -2.13 9.50
C VAL A 445 18.00 -2.38 9.27
N SER A 446 17.65 -3.10 8.20
CA SER A 446 16.27 -3.42 7.84
C SER A 446 15.57 -4.27 8.90
N ARG A 447 16.21 -5.36 9.34
CA ARG A 447 15.61 -6.29 10.31
C ARG A 447 15.47 -5.68 11.71
N GLN A 448 16.45 -4.91 12.20
CA GLN A 448 16.25 -4.21 13.47
C GLN A 448 15.17 -3.13 13.36
N SER A 449 15.06 -2.44 12.23
CA SER A 449 14.01 -1.45 12.02
C SER A 449 12.61 -2.07 12.06
N ILE A 450 12.42 -3.19 11.34
CA ILE A 450 11.11 -3.87 11.27
C ILE A 450 10.71 -4.49 12.62
N PHE A 451 11.65 -5.09 13.37
CA PHE A 451 11.35 -5.69 14.67
C PHE A 451 11.31 -4.69 15.83
N SER A 452 11.97 -3.53 15.73
CA SER A 452 11.89 -2.49 16.77
C SER A 452 10.70 -1.55 16.58
N GLY A 453 10.20 -1.40 15.35
CA GLY A 453 9.26 -0.34 15.00
C GLY A 453 9.86 1.07 15.11
N LYS A 454 11.19 1.18 15.02
CA LYS A 454 11.95 2.42 15.18
C LYS A 454 12.93 2.67 14.04
N PRO A 455 13.23 3.95 13.72
CA PRO A 455 14.35 4.33 12.87
C PRO A 455 15.74 3.86 13.40
N PRO A 456 16.74 3.66 12.52
CA PRO A 456 18.10 3.26 12.89
C PRO A 456 18.80 4.13 13.92
N LEU A 457 18.41 5.40 14.02
CA LEU A 457 18.91 6.34 15.03
C LEU A 457 18.74 5.83 16.47
N TYR A 458 17.75 4.97 16.73
CA TYR A 458 17.40 4.51 18.07
C TYR A 458 18.07 3.19 18.49
N PHE A 459 18.91 2.60 17.64
CA PHE A 459 19.72 1.42 17.98
C PHE A 459 21.18 1.53 17.48
N PRO A 460 21.88 2.66 17.74
CA PRO A 460 23.19 2.92 17.16
C PRO A 460 24.25 1.89 17.60
N SER A 461 24.15 1.36 18.82
CA SER A 461 25.10 0.38 19.36
C SER A 461 25.00 -1.01 18.72
N SER A 462 23.89 -1.34 18.08
CA SER A 462 23.66 -2.66 17.48
C SER A 462 23.40 -2.64 15.99
N ILE A 463 23.47 -1.49 15.32
CA ILE A 463 23.16 -1.29 13.89
C ILE A 463 23.87 -2.28 12.94
N ASN A 464 25.05 -2.76 13.32
CA ASN A 464 25.87 -3.70 12.52
C ASN A 464 25.60 -5.18 12.83
N SER A 465 24.55 -5.52 13.59
CA SER A 465 24.24 -6.91 13.98
C SER A 465 22.74 -7.17 14.07
N THR A 466 22.33 -8.43 13.98
CA THR A 466 20.92 -8.87 14.12
C THR A 466 20.61 -9.44 15.51
N ASN A 467 21.55 -9.35 16.46
CA ASN A 467 21.46 -10.05 17.75
C ASN A 467 20.43 -9.46 18.72
N ASN A 468 20.03 -8.21 18.52
CA ASN A 468 19.08 -7.53 19.41
C ASN A 468 17.62 -7.65 18.94
N GLU A 469 17.35 -8.30 17.80
CA GLU A 469 16.00 -8.35 17.20
C GLU A 469 14.94 -8.90 18.15
N GLU A 470 15.21 -10.03 18.81
CA GLU A 470 14.26 -10.60 19.79
C GLU A 470 13.94 -9.63 20.93
N LYS A 471 14.98 -8.96 21.46
CA LYS A 471 14.84 -7.99 22.55
C LYS A 471 14.00 -6.80 22.10
N LEU A 472 14.30 -6.27 20.91
CA LEU A 472 13.60 -5.11 20.32
C LEU A 472 12.15 -5.46 20.01
N TRP A 473 11.88 -6.66 19.48
CA TRP A 473 10.53 -7.16 19.21
C TRP A 473 9.68 -7.26 20.47
N LYS A 474 10.23 -7.87 21.53
CA LYS A 474 9.54 -7.95 22.82
C LYS A 474 9.28 -6.56 23.40
N GLN A 475 10.27 -5.67 23.35
CA GLN A 475 10.13 -4.29 23.84
C GLN A 475 9.04 -3.51 23.09
N PHE A 476 8.95 -3.66 21.76
CA PHE A 476 7.92 -3.03 20.95
C PHE A 476 6.52 -3.44 21.43
N TRP A 477 6.27 -4.74 21.57
CA TRP A 477 4.96 -5.28 21.96
C TRP A 477 4.60 -5.03 23.43
N GLU A 478 5.60 -4.96 24.32
CA GLU A 478 5.38 -4.46 25.70
C GLU A 478 4.86 -3.03 25.71
N GLY A 479 5.40 -2.16 24.84
CA GLY A 479 4.90 -0.81 24.65
C GLY A 479 3.46 -0.74 24.16
N HIS A 480 2.95 -1.81 23.54
CA HIS A 480 1.57 -1.97 23.08
C HIS A 480 0.76 -2.90 24.00
N GLY A 481 1.15 -3.02 25.26
CA GLY A 481 0.36 -3.69 26.31
C GLY A 481 0.41 -5.22 26.31
N LEU A 482 1.25 -5.86 25.50
CA LEU A 482 1.44 -7.31 25.54
C LEU A 482 2.50 -7.73 26.58
N SER A 483 2.29 -8.87 27.23
CA SER A 483 3.32 -9.48 28.09
C SER A 483 4.46 -10.04 27.24
N ARG A 484 5.72 -9.94 27.71
CA ARG A 484 6.86 -10.62 27.07
C ARG A 484 6.65 -12.10 26.83
N LEU A 485 5.85 -12.73 27.69
CA LEU A 485 5.59 -14.16 27.62
C LEU A 485 4.58 -14.53 26.52
N ASP A 486 3.85 -13.55 25.99
CA ASP A 486 2.89 -13.71 24.89
C ASP A 486 3.55 -13.43 23.53
N VAL A 487 4.83 -13.04 23.52
CA VAL A 487 5.60 -12.65 22.34
C VAL A 487 6.71 -13.66 22.08
N ALA A 488 6.65 -14.32 20.92
CA ALA A 488 7.66 -15.25 20.46
C ALA A 488 8.51 -14.62 19.34
N TYR A 489 9.74 -15.11 19.21
CA TYR A 489 10.62 -14.76 18.10
C TYR A 489 11.50 -15.96 17.73
N GLN A 490 11.67 -16.20 16.43
CA GLN A 490 12.53 -17.28 15.93
C GLN A 490 13.22 -16.83 14.64
N ARG A 491 14.54 -17.03 14.57
CA ARG A 491 15.36 -16.81 13.36
C ARG A 491 16.01 -18.12 12.88
N GLY A 492 16.65 -18.11 11.71
CA GLY A 492 17.32 -19.28 11.17
C GLY A 492 16.39 -20.27 10.48
N LEU A 493 15.18 -19.84 10.07
CA LEU A 493 14.25 -20.72 9.37
C LEU A 493 14.66 -20.95 7.92
N GLY A 494 14.18 -22.06 7.35
CA GLY A 494 14.37 -22.46 5.95
C GLY A 494 15.39 -23.58 5.73
N ASP A 495 16.03 -24.07 6.79
CA ASP A 495 16.77 -25.35 6.80
C ASP A 495 16.10 -26.31 7.80
N GLY A 496 15.97 -27.59 7.45
CA GLY A 496 15.40 -28.62 8.34
C GLY A 496 13.87 -28.60 8.45
N ASP A 497 13.34 -29.19 9.54
CA ASP A 497 11.90 -29.31 9.78
C ASP A 497 11.34 -28.06 10.49
N ALA A 498 10.75 -27.16 9.69
CA ALA A 498 10.12 -25.94 10.20
C ALA A 498 8.97 -26.21 11.19
N SER A 499 8.21 -27.30 11.04
CA SER A 499 7.08 -27.60 11.92
C SER A 499 7.56 -27.90 13.34
N SER A 500 8.66 -28.64 13.49
CA SER A 500 9.27 -28.89 14.81
C SER A 500 9.74 -27.60 15.50
N VAL A 501 10.40 -26.72 14.76
CA VAL A 501 10.93 -25.44 15.27
C VAL A 501 9.79 -24.52 15.70
N LEU A 502 8.75 -24.40 14.86
CA LEU A 502 7.57 -23.59 15.16
C LEU A 502 6.77 -24.16 16.35
N GLY A 503 6.65 -25.49 16.45
CA GLY A 503 6.02 -26.15 17.59
C GLY A 503 6.72 -25.90 18.93
N ALA A 504 8.04 -25.69 18.92
CA ALA A 504 8.79 -25.31 20.11
C ALA A 504 8.69 -23.81 20.44
N ALA A 505 8.64 -22.94 19.41
CA ALA A 505 8.61 -21.49 19.59
C ALA A 505 7.22 -20.93 19.92
N ILE A 506 6.15 -21.52 19.37
CA ILE A 506 4.78 -21.01 19.47
C ILE A 506 3.98 -21.84 20.48
N HIS A 507 3.44 -21.17 21.50
CA HIS A 507 2.54 -21.78 22.48
C HIS A 507 1.08 -21.49 22.08
N PRO A 508 0.29 -22.47 21.60
CA PRO A 508 -1.03 -22.22 21.00
C PRO A 508 -2.05 -21.53 21.90
N GLY A 509 -1.88 -21.61 23.23
CA GLY A 509 -2.76 -20.94 24.20
C GLY A 509 -2.25 -19.59 24.72
N LYS A 510 -1.01 -19.19 24.37
CA LYS A 510 -0.32 -18.07 25.03
C LYS A 510 0.31 -17.08 24.05
N THR A 511 0.94 -17.59 23.00
CA THR A 511 1.58 -16.73 22.00
C THR A 511 0.50 -15.95 21.25
N LYS A 512 0.55 -14.63 21.43
CA LYS A 512 -0.28 -13.67 20.68
C LYS A 512 0.45 -13.20 19.44
N VAL A 513 1.73 -12.85 19.59
CA VAL A 513 2.51 -12.34 18.46
C VAL A 513 3.80 -13.12 18.29
N VAL A 514 4.14 -13.44 17.04
CA VAL A 514 5.40 -14.10 16.70
C VAL A 514 6.15 -13.34 15.60
N GLY A 515 7.44 -13.16 15.77
CA GLY A 515 8.37 -12.68 14.73
C GLY A 515 9.21 -13.84 14.21
N LEU A 516 9.18 -14.08 12.90
CA LEU A 516 9.86 -15.20 12.25
C LEU A 516 10.82 -14.68 11.19
N VAL A 517 12.03 -15.23 11.13
CA VAL A 517 13.01 -14.90 10.09
C VAL A 517 13.44 -16.14 9.31
N VAL A 518 13.24 -16.09 8.00
CA VAL A 518 13.69 -17.08 7.03
C VAL A 518 14.97 -16.57 6.38
N ASP A 519 16.10 -17.18 6.74
CA ASP A 519 17.43 -16.75 6.28
C ASP A 519 17.88 -17.53 5.01
N LYS A 520 17.10 -18.52 4.55
CA LYS A 520 17.51 -19.44 3.50
C LYS A 520 17.81 -18.76 2.17
N VAL A 521 17.01 -17.77 1.78
CA VAL A 521 17.17 -17.06 0.50
C VAL A 521 18.49 -16.28 0.49
N ASP A 522 18.76 -15.50 1.53
CA ASP A 522 20.04 -14.79 1.71
C ASP A 522 21.25 -15.74 1.71
N LYS A 523 21.18 -16.88 2.42
CA LYS A 523 22.23 -17.91 2.40
C LYS A 523 22.46 -18.48 1.00
N ILE A 524 21.40 -18.69 0.22
CA ILE A 524 21.51 -19.14 -1.17
C ILE A 524 22.20 -18.04 -1.98
N MET A 525 21.72 -16.79 -1.91
CA MET A 525 22.28 -15.66 -2.65
C MET A 525 23.79 -15.49 -2.43
N HIS A 526 24.28 -15.62 -1.19
CA HIS A 526 25.70 -15.55 -0.90
C HIS A 526 26.55 -16.61 -1.62
N GLY A 527 25.95 -17.73 -2.01
CA GLY A 527 26.59 -18.80 -2.80
C GLY A 527 26.32 -18.76 -4.30
N MET A 528 25.44 -17.88 -4.79
CA MET A 528 24.98 -17.88 -6.19
C MET A 528 25.85 -17.02 -7.12
N GLN A 529 26.20 -17.57 -8.28
CA GLN A 529 26.99 -16.87 -9.31
C GLN A 529 26.14 -16.27 -10.45
N LEU A 530 24.90 -16.74 -10.63
CA LEU A 530 24.03 -16.38 -11.77
C LEU A 530 23.06 -15.21 -11.48
N GLY A 531 23.10 -14.61 -10.29
CA GLY A 531 22.18 -13.53 -9.90
C GLY A 531 20.71 -13.98 -9.93
N SER A 532 19.79 -13.08 -10.30
CA SER A 532 18.34 -13.34 -10.32
C SER A 532 17.92 -14.51 -11.22
N ALA A 533 18.69 -14.85 -12.26
CA ALA A 533 18.34 -15.98 -13.13
C ALA A 533 18.59 -17.35 -12.48
N GLY A 534 19.46 -17.41 -11.46
CA GLY A 534 19.73 -18.64 -10.71
C GLY A 534 18.99 -18.76 -9.38
N MET A 535 18.30 -17.70 -8.97
CA MET A 535 17.45 -17.62 -7.78
C MET A 535 16.01 -17.92 -8.15
#